data_AF-A0A7L2W2M0-F1
#
_entry.id   AF-A0A7L2W2M0-F1
#
_cell.length_a   1.000
_cell.length_b   1.000
_cell.length_c   1.000
_cell.angle_alpha   90.00
_cell.angle_beta   90.00
_cell.angle_gamma   90.00
#
_symmetry.space_group_name_H-M   'P 1'
#
loop_
_entity.id
_entity.type
_entity.pdbx_description
1 polymer ?
#
loop_
_entity_poly.entity_id
_entity_poly.type
_entity_poly.pdbx_seq_one_letter_code
_entity_poly.pdbx_strand_id
1 'polypeptide(L)' 'QHNTAGINCEKCAKGYYHPYGVAAPDSCIRELHCNLEHAEGCEEGSGRCFCKKNFQGENCERCADGFYGYPFCV' A
#
# COMPACT_ATOMS: atom_id res chain seq x y z
N GLN A 1 -16.02 -8.91 -9.30
CA GLN A 1 -14.70 -8.28 -9.17
C GLN A 1 -14.39 -8.21 -7.68
N HIS A 2 -13.28 -8.81 -7.21
CA HIS A 2 -12.95 -8.97 -5.78
C HIS A 2 -11.76 -8.10 -5.33
N ASN A 3 -11.43 -7.05 -6.07
CA ASN A 3 -10.25 -6.20 -5.83
C ASN A 3 -8.94 -7.01 -5.74
N THR A 4 -8.83 -8.04 -6.57
CA THR A 4 -7.65 -8.88 -6.73
C THR A 4 -6.82 -8.45 -7.94
N ALA A 5 -5.53 -8.76 -7.94
CA ALA A 5 -4.56 -8.52 -8.99
C ALA A 5 -3.59 -9.69 -9.09
N GLY A 6 -2.74 -9.67 -10.13
CA GLY A 6 -1.87 -10.81 -10.48
C GLY A 6 -2.47 -11.66 -11.60
N ILE A 7 -1.65 -12.52 -12.20
CA ILE A 7 -2.05 -13.36 -13.34
C ILE A 7 -3.10 -14.41 -12.94
N ASN A 8 -3.10 -14.80 -11.67
CA ASN A 8 -4.04 -15.77 -11.10
C ASN A 8 -4.94 -15.13 -10.03
N CYS A 9 -5.07 -13.80 -10.01
CA CYS A 9 -5.80 -13.08 -8.96
C CYS A 9 -5.29 -13.40 -7.54
N GLU A 10 -4.00 -13.69 -7.40
CA GLU A 10 -3.39 -14.22 -6.18
C GLU A 10 -3.01 -13.15 -5.15
N LYS A 11 -3.17 -11.86 -5.49
CA LYS A 11 -2.84 -10.71 -4.63
C LYS A 11 -3.99 -9.75 -4.57
N CYS A 12 -4.03 -8.90 -3.55
CA CYS A 12 -4.93 -7.77 -3.58
C CYS A 12 -4.44 -6.69 -4.55
N ALA A 13 -5.39 -5.97 -5.16
CA ALA A 13 -5.11 -4.85 -6.04
C ALA A 13 -4.45 -3.70 -5.26
N LYS A 14 -3.78 -2.78 -5.97
CA LYS A 14 -3.10 -1.63 -5.33
C LYS A 14 -4.06 -0.86 -4.42
N GLY A 15 -3.65 -0.64 -3.17
CA GLY A 15 -4.47 -0.01 -2.13
C GLY A 15 -5.40 -0.95 -1.38
N TYR A 16 -5.29 -2.26 -1.63
CA TYR A 16 -5.99 -3.30 -0.91
C TYR A 16 -5.02 -4.33 -0.34
N TYR A 17 -5.42 -5.01 0.72
CA TYR A 17 -4.68 -6.11 1.34
C TYR A 17 -5.65 -7.14 1.94
N HIS A 18 -5.20 -8.38 2.09
CA HIS A 18 -5.91 -9.42 2.81
C HIS A 18 -5.46 -9.42 4.28
N PRO A 19 -6.30 -9.06 5.26
CA PRO A 19 -5.90 -8.99 6.66
C PRO A 19 -5.69 -10.38 7.28
N TYR A 20 -4.74 -10.46 8.22
CA TYR A 20 -4.51 -11.69 8.98
C TYR A 20 -5.76 -12.09 9.79
N GLY A 21 -6.06 -13.39 9.81
CA GLY A 21 -7.18 -13.94 10.60
C GLY A 21 -8.55 -13.87 9.90
N VAL A 22 -8.61 -13.38 8.66
CA VAL A 22 -9.84 -13.43 7.86
C VAL A 22 -9.87 -14.70 7.01
N ALA A 23 -10.85 -15.56 7.26
CA ALA A 23 -10.98 -16.86 6.60
C ALA A 23 -11.46 -16.76 5.13
N ALA A 24 -12.03 -15.63 4.72
CA ALA A 24 -12.49 -15.41 3.36
C ALA A 24 -11.28 -15.15 2.43
N PRO A 25 -10.97 -16.04 1.47
CA PRO A 25 -9.74 -15.97 0.67
C PRO A 25 -9.69 -14.74 -0.26
N ASP A 26 -10.85 -14.25 -0.71
CA ASP A 26 -10.97 -13.10 -1.61
C ASP A 26 -11.29 -11.80 -0.85
N SER A 27 -11.03 -11.75 0.46
CA SER A 27 -11.35 -10.58 1.30
C SER A 27 -10.26 -9.52 1.23
N CYS A 28 -10.21 -8.80 0.11
CA CYS A 28 -9.34 -7.64 -0.04
C CYS A 28 -9.99 -6.39 0.57
N ILE A 29 -9.42 -5.90 1.68
CA ILE A 29 -9.83 -4.68 2.37
C ILE A 29 -9.03 -3.50 1.82
N ARG A 30 -9.69 -2.35 1.64
CA ARG A 30 -9.03 -1.13 1.20
C ARG A 30 -8.27 -0.49 2.37
N GLU A 31 -6.99 -0.22 2.19
CA GLU A 31 -6.25 0.64 3.12
C GLU A 31 -6.60 2.10 2.83
N LEU A 32 -7.02 2.84 3.86
CA LEU A 32 -7.58 4.18 3.70
C LEU A 32 -6.54 5.28 3.85
N HIS A 33 -5.44 5.00 4.53
CA HIS A 33 -4.49 6.03 4.91
C HIS A 33 -3.22 6.07 4.05
N CYS A 34 -2.92 5.01 3.28
CA CYS A 34 -1.80 5.06 2.35
C CYS A 34 -1.99 6.12 1.27
N ASN A 35 -1.01 7.00 1.11
CA ASN A 35 -0.91 7.85 -0.06
C ASN A 35 -0.48 7.01 -1.28
N LEU A 36 -1.45 6.54 -2.07
CA LEU A 36 -1.19 5.66 -3.22
C LEU A 36 -0.40 6.32 -4.36
N GLU A 37 -0.32 7.65 -4.39
CA GLU A 37 0.56 8.38 -5.33
C GLU A 37 2.03 8.27 -4.91
N HIS A 38 2.30 8.11 -3.61
CA HIS A 38 3.63 7.98 -3.04
C HIS A 38 3.95 6.57 -2.52
N ALA A 39 3.00 5.64 -2.60
CA ALA A 39 3.15 4.24 -2.24
C ALA A 39 3.17 3.32 -3.48
N GLU A 40 3.94 2.24 -3.39
CA GLU A 40 3.96 1.15 -4.36
C GLU A 40 2.83 0.13 -4.09
N GLY A 41 2.39 0.03 -2.83
CA GLY A 41 1.32 -0.88 -2.42
C GLY A 41 1.19 -0.92 -0.89
N CYS A 42 0.53 -1.96 -0.40
CA CYS A 42 0.38 -2.27 1.02
C CYS A 42 0.89 -3.68 1.30
N GLU A 43 1.38 -3.91 2.51
CA GLU A 43 1.78 -5.21 3.01
C GLU A 43 0.53 -6.09 3.23
N GLU A 44 0.54 -7.29 2.66
CA GLU A 44 -0.48 -8.29 2.93
C GLU A 44 -0.54 -8.61 4.43
N GLY A 45 -1.74 -8.76 4.96
CA GLY A 45 -1.98 -9.08 6.36
C GLY A 45 -2.02 -7.88 7.31
N SER A 46 -1.08 -6.94 7.19
CA SER A 46 -0.96 -5.78 8.09
C SER A 46 -1.55 -4.47 7.55
N GLY A 47 -1.63 -4.33 6.21
CA GLY A 47 -2.05 -3.10 5.55
C GLY A 47 -0.98 -1.99 5.52
N ARG A 48 0.22 -2.22 6.06
CA ARG A 48 1.28 -1.21 6.11
C ARG A 48 1.70 -0.77 4.72
N CYS A 49 1.79 0.54 4.48
CA CYS A 49 2.17 1.07 3.18
C CYS A 49 3.63 0.76 2.83
N PHE A 50 3.88 0.38 1.57
CA PHE A 50 5.22 0.37 0.99
C PHE A 50 5.45 1.67 0.25
N CYS A 51 6.21 2.59 0.87
CA CYS A 51 6.50 3.88 0.27
C CYS A 51 7.51 3.76 -0.88
N LYS A 52 7.31 4.59 -1.91
CA LYS A 52 8.32 4.81 -2.95
C LYS A 52 9.61 5.32 -2.31
N LYS A 53 10.75 5.06 -2.95
CA LYS A 53 12.11 5.36 -2.45
C LYS A 53 12.29 6.71 -1.72
N ASN A 54 11.70 7.79 -2.24
CA ASN A 54 11.94 9.15 -1.73
C ASN A 54 10.92 9.58 -0.67
N PHE A 55 10.01 8.69 -0.27
CA PHE A 55 8.93 8.94 0.67
C PHE A 55 9.02 7.98 1.86
N GLN A 56 8.54 8.43 3.00
CA GLN A 56 8.47 7.65 4.24
C GLN A 56 7.29 8.11 5.10
N GLY A 57 7.14 7.49 6.27
CA GLY A 57 5.99 7.66 7.15
C GLY A 57 5.07 6.44 7.07
N GLU A 58 4.12 6.33 8.01
CA GLU A 58 3.19 5.18 8.01
C GLU A 58 2.31 5.17 6.75
N ASN A 59 2.07 6.35 6.19
CA ASN A 59 1.14 6.62 5.10
C ASN A 59 1.81 7.21 3.87
N CYS A 60 3.15 7.21 3.82
CA CYS A 60 3.96 7.85 2.76
C CYS A 60 3.68 9.36 2.63
N GLU A 61 3.50 10.01 3.78
CA GLU A 61 3.05 11.39 3.92
C GLU A 61 4.20 12.41 4.04
N ARG A 62 5.45 11.96 4.03
CA ARG A 62 6.63 12.82 4.15
C ARG A 62 7.81 12.31 3.32
N CYS A 63 8.79 13.18 3.07
CA CYS A 63 10.00 12.77 2.36
C CYS A 63 10.88 11.86 3.24
N ALA A 64 11.51 10.87 2.59
CA ALA A 64 12.53 10.04 3.17
C ALA A 64 13.74 10.88 3.65
N ASP A 65 14.52 10.34 4.58
CA ASP A 65 15.69 11.05 5.09
C ASP A 65 16.67 11.37 3.95
N GLY A 66 17.06 12.65 3.87
CA GLY A 66 17.93 13.16 2.80
C GLY A 66 17.19 13.68 1.56
N PHE A 67 15.87 13.53 1.46
CA PHE A 67 15.03 14.09 0.40
C PHE A 67 14.20 15.28 0.91
N TYR A 68 13.85 16.20 0.01
CA TYR A 68 13.10 17.41 0.39
C TYR A 68 12.15 17.91 -0.70
N GLY A 69 11.22 18.79 -0.30
CA GLY A 69 10.24 19.39 -1.21
C GLY A 69 9.05 18.48 -1.49
N TYR A 70 8.36 17.99 -0.45
CA TYR A 70 7.08 17.29 -0.60
C TYR A 70 6.09 18.17 -1.40
N PRO A 71 5.32 17.63 -2.37
CA PRO A 71 5.11 16.20 -2.65
C PRO A 71 6.08 15.59 -3.68
N PHE A 72 7.11 16.30 -4.12
CA PHE A 72 8.03 15.78 -5.14
C PHE A 72 9.19 14.97 -4.56
N CYS A 73 9.69 15.36 -3.38
CA CYS A 73 10.77 14.70 -2.64
C CYS A 73 11.97 14.35 -3.54
N VAL A 74 12.78 15.38 -3.83
CA VAL A 74 13.98 15.30 -4.68
C VAL A 74 15.28 15.19 -3.89
#